data_AF-A0A830FU14-F1
#
_entry.id   AF-A0A830FU14-F1
#
_cell.length_a   1.000
_cell.length_b   1.000
_cell.length_c   1.000
_cell.angle_alpha   90.00
_cell.angle_beta   90.00
_cell.angle_gamma   90.00
#
_symmetry.space_group_name_H-M   'P 1'
#
loop_
_entity.id
_entity.type
_entity.pdbx_description
1 polymer ?
#
loop_
_entity_poly.entity_id
_entity_poly.type
_entity_poly.pdbx_seq_one_letter_code
_entity_poly.pdbx_strand_id
1 'polypeptide(L)'
;MSRRRTRSRGPSGRALLVAALAIAVIVAVAVGGAGTGAFATSAVERGSALPVAADEGGVVGLDVNDSVRANDTSRLVTVTNTLDAPASATVSLHESARDDADLVVDDTSVGDEATLALDPGASDTVDVRVASGTTLDTLGFDVTASGERGVTVSAPDRSTAITT
;
A
#
# COMPACT_ATOMS: atom_id res chain seq x y z
N MET A 1 -87.72 23.53 -16.92
CA MET A 1 -87.36 24.33 -18.12
C MET A 1 -86.51 25.52 -17.70
N SER A 2 -85.22 25.54 -18.05
CA SER A 2 -84.49 26.74 -18.50
C SER A 2 -83.04 26.39 -18.85
N ARG A 3 -82.65 26.79 -20.06
CA ARG A 3 -81.36 26.59 -20.72
C ARG A 3 -80.37 27.67 -20.26
N ARG A 4 -79.06 27.35 -20.17
CA ARG A 4 -77.91 28.13 -20.74
C ARG A 4 -76.59 27.57 -20.21
N ARG A 5 -75.77 26.99 -21.09
CA ARG A 5 -74.71 27.59 -21.94
C ARG A 5 -73.33 27.53 -21.27
N THR A 6 -72.56 26.58 -21.80
CA THR A 6 -71.12 26.60 -22.04
C THR A 6 -70.48 28.00 -22.12
N ARG A 7 -69.32 28.14 -21.47
CA ARG A 7 -68.17 28.90 -22.01
C ARG A 7 -66.87 28.29 -21.49
N SER A 8 -66.18 27.65 -22.43
CA SER A 8 -64.74 27.42 -22.46
C SER A 8 -63.96 28.71 -22.17
N ARG A 9 -62.91 28.62 -21.34
CA ARG A 9 -61.70 29.43 -21.50
C ARG A 9 -60.51 28.58 -21.08
N GLY A 10 -59.69 28.26 -22.08
CA GLY A 10 -58.40 27.63 -21.93
C GLY A 10 -57.38 28.51 -21.20
N PRO A 11 -56.17 27.97 -21.02
CA PRO A 11 -55.27 28.30 -19.93
C PRO A 11 -54.63 29.67 -20.09
N SER A 12 -54.72 30.50 -19.06
CA SER A 12 -53.99 31.76 -18.98
C SER A 12 -52.51 31.48 -18.75
N GLY A 13 -51.68 31.84 -19.75
CA GLY A 13 -50.22 31.74 -19.81
C GLY A 13 -49.43 32.59 -18.80
N ARG A 14 -49.94 32.71 -17.57
CA ARG A 14 -49.22 33.26 -16.41
C ARG A 14 -49.03 32.24 -15.30
N ALA A 15 -49.72 31.10 -15.36
CA ALA A 15 -49.54 30.00 -14.40
C ALA A 15 -48.34 29.09 -14.73
N LEU A 16 -47.81 29.13 -15.97
CA LEU A 16 -46.66 28.33 -16.40
C LEU A 16 -45.31 29.04 -16.24
N LEU A 17 -45.29 30.34 -15.94
CA LEU A 17 -44.05 31.10 -15.70
C LEU A 17 -43.62 31.14 -14.22
N VAL A 18 -44.48 30.70 -13.29
CA VAL A 18 -44.13 30.59 -11.86
C VAL A 18 -43.57 29.21 -11.50
N ALA A 19 -43.79 28.19 -12.34
CA ALA A 19 -43.21 26.86 -12.16
C ALA A 19 -41.73 26.75 -12.60
N ALA A 20 -41.19 27.74 -13.33
CA ALA A 20 -39.82 27.74 -13.81
C ALA A 20 -38.81 28.49 -12.90
N LEU A 21 -39.28 29.16 -11.83
CA LEU A 21 -38.45 29.89 -10.87
C LEU A 21 -38.27 29.15 -9.53
N ALA A 22 -38.49 27.84 -9.51
CA ALA A 22 -38.21 26.97 -8.36
C ALA A 22 -37.07 25.96 -8.64
N ILE A 23 -36.41 26.05 -9.82
CA ILE A 23 -35.42 25.06 -10.29
C ILE A 23 -34.00 25.67 -10.42
N ALA A 24 -33.81 26.96 -10.17
CA ALA A 24 -32.49 27.59 -10.12
C ALA A 24 -32.38 28.44 -8.84
N VAL A 25 -31.29 28.29 -8.10
CA VAL A 25 -30.99 28.91 -6.78
C VAL A 25 -31.43 28.09 -5.55
N ILE A 26 -30.97 26.83 -5.47
CA ILE A 26 -30.36 26.31 -4.23
C ILE A 26 -29.05 25.63 -4.64
N VAL A 27 -28.00 26.44 -4.79
CA VAL A 27 -26.61 26.01 -4.81
C VAL A 27 -26.11 26.16 -3.37
N ALA A 28 -26.08 25.08 -2.62
CA ALA A 28 -25.20 24.92 -1.46
C ALA A 28 -25.24 23.46 -0.96
N VAL A 29 -24.06 22.93 -0.69
CA VAL A 29 -23.76 21.64 -0.05
C VAL A 29 -23.73 20.43 -1.00
N ALA A 30 -22.72 20.45 -1.86
CA ALA A 30 -22.03 19.24 -2.28
C ALA A 30 -21.16 18.72 -1.11
N VAL A 31 -21.70 17.81 -0.29
CA VAL A 31 -20.91 16.78 0.43
C VAL A 31 -21.83 15.60 0.72
N GLY A 32 -21.94 14.68 -0.24
CA GLY A 32 -22.64 13.40 -0.08
C GLY A 32 -21.73 12.30 -0.55
N GLY A 33 -20.57 12.15 0.10
CA GLY A 33 -19.67 11.05 -0.15
C GLY A 33 -20.41 9.73 0.03
N ALA A 34 -20.38 8.89 -1.00
CA ALA A 34 -20.67 7.48 -0.85
C ALA A 34 -19.60 6.87 0.06
N GLY A 35 -19.79 7.00 1.37
CA GLY A 35 -19.05 6.22 2.34
C GLY A 35 -19.54 4.78 2.23
N THR A 36 -18.83 3.95 1.48
CA THR A 36 -18.85 2.49 1.69
C THR A 36 -18.21 2.22 3.05
N GLY A 37 -18.96 2.51 4.11
CA GLY A 37 -18.59 2.25 5.49
C GLY A 37 -18.80 0.78 5.80
N ALA A 38 -17.78 -0.02 5.52
CA ALA A 38 -17.58 -1.31 6.15
C ALA A 38 -16.08 -1.56 6.29
N PHE A 39 -15.40 -0.70 7.06
CA PHE A 39 -14.18 -1.14 7.72
C PHE A 39 -14.63 -2.16 8.77
N ALA A 40 -14.47 -3.45 8.46
CA ALA A 40 -14.51 -4.47 9.49
C ALA A 40 -13.37 -4.13 10.45
N THR A 41 -13.70 -3.60 11.62
CA THR A 41 -12.74 -3.47 12.71
C THR A 41 -12.45 -4.88 13.20
N SER A 42 -11.54 -5.57 12.52
CA SER A 42 -10.93 -6.76 13.06
C SER A 42 -10.14 -6.30 14.27
N ALA A 43 -10.66 -6.57 15.46
CA ALA A 43 -9.87 -6.54 16.67
C ALA A 43 -8.83 -7.66 16.53
N VAL A 44 -7.70 -7.34 15.87
CA VAL A 44 -6.57 -8.24 15.78
C VAL A 44 -6.01 -8.35 17.19
N GLU A 45 -6.17 -9.51 17.81
CA GLU A 45 -5.48 -9.87 19.04
C GLU A 45 -3.98 -9.63 18.84
N ARG A 46 -3.42 -8.72 19.63
CA ARG A 46 -1.98 -8.46 19.64
C ARG A 46 -1.29 -9.75 20.09
N GLY A 47 -0.68 -10.46 19.14
CA GLY A 47 -0.02 -11.74 19.38
C GLY A 47 0.01 -12.65 18.15
N SER A 48 -0.76 -12.36 17.10
CA SER A 48 -0.73 -13.12 15.86
C SER A 48 0.33 -12.56 14.91
N ALA A 49 1.40 -13.32 14.66
CA ALA A 49 2.30 -13.06 13.53
C ALA A 49 1.46 -13.15 12.25
N LEU A 50 1.08 -12.00 11.69
CA LEU A 50 0.32 -11.96 10.44
C LEU A 50 1.31 -12.19 9.29
N PRO A 51 1.12 -13.22 8.44
CA PRO A 51 1.90 -13.34 7.22
C PRO A 51 1.58 -12.12 6.36
N VAL A 52 2.61 -11.43 5.85
CA VAL A 52 2.46 -10.28 4.94
C VAL A 52 1.60 -10.73 3.75
N ALA A 53 0.35 -10.27 3.70
CA ALA A 53 -0.52 -10.53 2.58
C ALA A 53 -0.09 -9.63 1.42
N ALA A 54 0.66 -10.21 0.48
CA ALA A 54 0.86 -9.77 -0.90
C ALA A 54 1.00 -8.24 -1.11
N ASP A 55 2.24 -7.78 -1.05
CA ASP A 55 2.93 -6.74 -1.85
C ASP A 55 2.35 -5.32 -1.98
N GLU A 56 1.15 -5.00 -1.48
CA GLU A 56 0.69 -3.59 -1.41
C GLU A 56 -0.26 -3.29 -0.23
N GLY A 57 -0.80 -4.32 0.45
CA GLY A 57 -1.83 -4.15 1.50
C GLY A 57 -1.40 -4.53 2.93
N GLY A 58 -0.15 -4.92 3.15
CA GLY A 58 0.38 -5.33 4.45
C GLY A 58 0.76 -4.16 5.38
N VAL A 59 0.96 -4.45 6.67
CA VAL A 59 1.52 -3.53 7.69
C VAL A 59 2.90 -2.98 7.29
N VAL A 60 3.61 -3.71 6.43
CA VAL A 60 4.80 -3.27 5.73
C VAL A 60 4.62 -3.65 4.26
N GLY A 61 4.88 -2.70 3.36
CA GLY A 61 4.96 -2.94 1.92
C GLY A 61 6.37 -3.39 1.55
N LEU A 62 6.47 -4.39 0.68
CA LEU A 62 7.74 -4.91 0.18
C LEU A 62 7.71 -4.86 -1.34
N ASP A 63 8.65 -4.14 -1.93
CA ASP A 63 8.90 -4.14 -3.37
C ASP A 63 10.25 -4.85 -3.61
N VAL A 64 10.18 -6.14 -3.91
CA VAL A 64 11.34 -6.99 -4.15
C VAL A 64 11.74 -6.87 -5.61
N ASN A 65 13.04 -6.64 -5.86
CA ASN A 65 13.54 -6.59 -7.22
C ASN A 65 13.52 -7.99 -7.84
N ASP A 66 13.05 -8.11 -9.09
CA ASP A 66 12.91 -9.41 -9.78
C ASP A 66 14.25 -10.13 -9.97
N SER A 67 15.32 -9.35 -10.13
CA SER A 67 16.67 -9.88 -10.30
C SER A 67 17.75 -8.94 -9.78
N VAL A 68 18.85 -9.53 -9.34
CA VAL A 68 20.10 -8.85 -8.96
C VAL A 68 21.24 -9.32 -9.87
N ARG A 69 22.30 -8.52 -9.99
CA ARG A 69 23.45 -8.87 -10.81
C ARG A 69 24.60 -9.42 -9.99
N ALA A 70 25.18 -10.53 -10.44
CA ALA A 70 26.46 -11.02 -9.97
C ALA A 70 27.57 -10.00 -10.32
N ASN A 71 28.59 -9.92 -9.46
CA ASN A 71 29.69 -8.96 -9.59
C ASN A 71 29.24 -7.48 -9.55
N ASP A 72 28.09 -7.19 -8.94
CA ASP A 72 27.55 -5.84 -8.86
C ASP A 72 26.79 -5.63 -7.54
N THR A 73 26.54 -4.37 -7.22
CA THR A 73 25.58 -3.98 -6.18
C THR A 73 24.26 -3.64 -6.86
N SER A 74 23.19 -4.31 -6.46
CA SER A 74 21.85 -4.14 -7.03
C SER A 74 20.82 -3.97 -5.93
N ARG A 75 19.76 -3.22 -6.21
CA ARG A 75 18.60 -3.16 -5.32
C ARG A 75 18.05 -4.55 -5.05
N LEU A 76 17.94 -4.93 -3.79
CA LEU A 76 17.29 -6.18 -3.39
C LEU A 76 15.82 -5.95 -3.12
N VAL A 77 15.51 -5.02 -2.20
CA VAL A 77 14.14 -4.78 -1.74
C VAL A 77 13.99 -3.33 -1.27
N THR A 78 12.85 -2.73 -1.58
CA THR A 78 12.38 -1.50 -0.95
C THR A 78 11.32 -1.86 0.10
N VAL A 79 11.54 -1.43 1.33
CA VAL A 79 10.67 -1.69 2.48
C VAL A 79 9.92 -0.41 2.82
N THR A 80 8.59 -0.47 2.88
CA THR A 80 7.72 0.69 3.16
C THR A 80 6.94 0.47 4.44
N ASN A 81 7.04 1.39 5.39
CA ASN A 81 6.20 1.39 6.58
C ASN A 81 4.83 1.97 6.25
N THR A 82 3.78 1.15 6.25
CA THR A 82 2.41 1.59 5.97
C THR A 82 1.63 1.96 7.23
N LEU A 83 2.27 1.88 8.41
CA LEU A 83 1.67 2.26 9.69
C LEU A 83 1.64 3.78 9.88
N ASP A 84 0.75 4.21 10.78
CA ASP A 84 0.67 5.57 11.32
C ASP A 84 1.68 5.83 12.45
N ALA A 85 2.63 4.93 12.65
CA ALA A 85 3.61 4.93 13.74
C ALA A 85 4.99 4.43 13.23
N PRO A 86 6.10 4.80 13.90
CA PRO A 86 7.42 4.29 13.57
C PRO A 86 7.48 2.75 13.62
N ALA A 87 8.32 2.19 12.76
CA ALA A 87 8.57 0.75 12.68
C ALA A 87 10.06 0.46 12.48
N SER A 88 10.48 -0.73 12.90
CA SER A 88 11.79 -1.30 12.59
C SER A 88 11.60 -2.49 11.67
N ALA A 89 12.33 -2.55 10.57
CA ALA A 89 12.35 -3.69 9.67
C ALA A 89 13.75 -4.30 9.62
N THR A 90 13.84 -5.61 9.62
CA THR A 90 15.09 -6.38 9.53
C THR A 90 15.03 -7.26 8.29
N VAL A 91 15.99 -7.09 7.40
CA VAL A 91 16.20 -7.93 6.20
C VAL A 91 17.39 -8.84 6.49
N SER A 92 17.24 -10.14 6.30
CA SER A 92 18.30 -11.12 6.57
C SER A 92 18.47 -12.10 5.42
N LEU A 93 19.71 -12.29 4.96
CA LEU A 93 20.05 -13.29 3.96
C LEU A 93 19.90 -14.71 4.53
N HIS A 94 19.39 -15.62 3.70
CA HIS A 94 19.37 -17.05 3.98
C HIS A 94 20.79 -17.60 4.08
N GLU A 95 20.98 -18.65 4.88
CA GLU A 95 22.30 -19.26 5.10
C GLU A 95 23.01 -19.65 3.80
N SER A 96 22.27 -20.09 2.78
CA SER A 96 22.82 -20.44 1.47
C SER A 96 23.43 -19.28 0.70
N ALA A 97 23.12 -18.03 1.07
CA ALA A 97 23.55 -16.82 0.37
C ALA A 97 24.68 -16.05 1.06
N ARG A 98 24.94 -16.32 2.36
CA ARG A 98 25.83 -15.50 3.20
C ARG A 98 27.31 -15.52 2.79
N ASP A 99 27.74 -16.59 2.13
CA ASP A 99 29.11 -16.68 1.61
C ASP A 99 29.29 -15.97 0.27
N ASP A 100 28.18 -15.71 -0.44
CA ASP A 100 28.15 -15.24 -1.83
C ASP A 100 27.57 -13.83 -1.99
N ALA A 101 26.97 -13.26 -0.95
CA ALA A 101 26.31 -11.97 -1.00
C ALA A 101 26.38 -11.24 0.34
N ASP A 102 26.47 -9.91 0.26
CA ASP A 102 26.40 -9.02 1.42
C ASP A 102 25.29 -7.99 1.20
N LEU A 103 24.48 -7.72 2.22
CA LEU A 103 23.55 -6.61 2.20
C LEU A 103 24.31 -5.28 2.28
N VAL A 104 23.76 -4.27 1.62
CA VAL A 104 24.31 -2.93 1.51
C VAL A 104 23.21 -1.92 1.85
N VAL A 105 23.53 -0.97 2.73
CA VAL A 105 22.67 0.16 3.12
C VAL A 105 23.52 1.42 3.06
N ASP A 106 23.02 2.47 2.43
CA ASP A 106 23.75 3.74 2.24
C ASP A 106 25.19 3.53 1.72
N ASP A 107 25.33 2.76 0.64
CA ASP A 107 26.61 2.38 0.01
C ASP A 107 27.60 1.63 0.93
N THR A 108 27.15 1.18 2.10
CA THR A 108 27.98 0.49 3.10
C THR A 108 27.54 -0.96 3.24
N SER A 109 28.49 -1.90 3.11
CA SER A 109 28.26 -3.32 3.35
C SER A 109 27.98 -3.56 4.84
N VAL A 110 26.83 -4.15 5.16
CA VAL A 110 26.40 -4.46 6.54
C VAL A 110 26.45 -5.95 6.87
N GLY A 111 26.79 -6.79 5.89
CA GLY A 111 26.89 -8.25 6.02
C GLY A 111 25.55 -8.92 5.76
N ASP A 112 25.19 -9.92 6.56
CA ASP A 112 24.03 -10.78 6.28
C ASP A 112 22.69 -10.21 6.74
N GLU A 113 22.70 -9.14 7.53
CA GLU A 113 21.50 -8.57 8.15
C GLU A 113 21.55 -7.04 8.12
N ALA A 114 20.44 -6.43 7.71
CA ALA A 114 20.23 -4.99 7.68
C ALA A 114 19.00 -4.63 8.52
N THR A 115 19.13 -3.66 9.43
CA THR A 115 18.00 -3.12 10.19
C THR A 115 17.72 -1.68 9.78
N LEU A 116 16.47 -1.42 9.39
CA LEU A 116 15.95 -0.13 8.94
C LEU A 116 15.02 0.45 10.01
N ALA A 117 15.23 1.71 10.34
CA ALA A 117 14.28 2.50 11.12
C ALA A 117 13.42 3.32 10.16
N LEU A 118 12.11 3.08 10.16
CA LEU A 118 11.18 3.68 9.21
C LEU A 118 10.15 4.53 9.96
N ASP A 119 10.16 5.83 9.67
CA ASP A 119 9.09 6.73 10.08
C ASP A 119 7.74 6.33 9.46
N PRO A 120 6.60 6.80 10.00
CA PRO A 120 5.29 6.54 9.42
C PRO A 120 5.22 6.93 7.94
N GLY A 121 4.86 6.00 7.07
CA GLY A 121 4.77 6.23 5.62
C GLY A 121 6.10 6.32 4.89
N ALA A 122 7.24 6.16 5.58
CA ALA A 122 8.56 6.19 4.96
C ALA A 122 8.88 4.87 4.27
N SER A 123 9.75 4.96 3.26
CA SER A 123 10.33 3.81 2.57
C SER A 123 11.85 3.91 2.60
N ASP A 124 12.50 2.77 2.70
CA ASP A 124 13.96 2.68 2.59
C ASP A 124 14.35 1.43 1.79
N THR A 125 15.57 1.42 1.26
CA THR A 125 16.05 0.41 0.34
C THR A 125 17.22 -0.35 0.93
N VAL A 126 17.18 -1.67 0.76
CA VAL A 126 18.32 -2.55 1.00
C VAL A 126 18.81 -3.02 -0.35
N ASP A 127 20.09 -2.75 -0.61
CA ASP A 127 20.81 -3.27 -1.76
C ASP A 127 21.53 -4.56 -1.36
N VAL A 128 21.98 -5.31 -2.36
CA VAL A 128 22.82 -6.49 -2.18
C VAL A 128 23.98 -6.45 -3.15
N ARG A 129 25.16 -6.75 -2.63
CA ARG A 129 26.37 -6.98 -3.42
C ARG A 129 26.56 -8.48 -3.58
N VAL A 130 26.49 -8.96 -4.81
CA VAL A 130 26.66 -10.40 -5.12
C VAL A 130 28.06 -10.65 -5.64
N ALA A 131 28.74 -11.66 -5.09
CA ALA A 131 30.09 -12.04 -5.49
C ALA A 131 30.15 -12.49 -6.97
N SER A 132 31.25 -12.17 -7.64
CA SER A 132 31.46 -12.49 -9.06
C SER A 132 31.59 -13.97 -9.38
N GLY A 133 31.87 -14.79 -8.37
CA GLY A 133 32.03 -16.24 -8.49
C GLY A 133 30.87 -17.05 -7.91
N THR A 134 29.74 -16.41 -7.59
CA THR A 134 28.59 -17.12 -7.02
C THR A 134 28.13 -18.24 -7.95
N THR A 135 27.72 -19.35 -7.36
CA THR A 135 27.10 -20.48 -8.07
C THR A 135 25.59 -20.53 -7.85
N LEU A 136 25.04 -19.54 -7.16
CA LEU A 136 23.62 -19.43 -6.86
C LEU A 136 22.87 -18.89 -8.07
N ASP A 137 21.75 -19.53 -8.40
CA ASP A 137 20.80 -19.02 -9.39
C ASP A 137 19.76 -18.06 -8.78
N THR A 138 19.58 -18.15 -7.46
CA THR A 138 18.60 -17.38 -6.69
C THR A 138 19.19 -16.94 -5.36
N LEU A 139 18.88 -15.71 -4.96
CA LEU A 139 19.23 -15.17 -3.65
C LEU A 139 18.00 -15.23 -2.74
N GLY A 140 18.08 -15.99 -1.64
CA GLY A 140 17.02 -16.10 -0.64
C GLY A 140 17.21 -15.13 0.53
N PHE A 141 16.12 -14.56 1.03
CA PHE A 141 16.13 -13.65 2.19
C PHE A 141 14.78 -13.64 2.92
N ASP A 142 14.81 -13.17 4.16
CA ASP A 142 13.65 -12.94 4.99
C ASP A 142 13.51 -11.45 5.33
N VAL A 143 12.28 -11.02 5.56
CA VAL A 143 12.00 -9.69 6.13
C VAL A 143 11.12 -9.84 7.34
N THR A 144 11.56 -9.29 8.46
CA THR A 144 10.73 -9.16 9.68
C THR A 144 10.54 -7.68 9.99
N ALA A 145 9.37 -7.33 10.51
CA ALA A 145 9.09 -5.96 10.91
C ALA A 145 8.37 -5.92 12.25
N SER A 146 8.69 -4.91 13.04
CA SER A 146 8.10 -4.66 14.35
C SER A 146 7.69 -3.19 14.48
N GLY A 147 6.45 -2.96 14.88
CA GLY A 147 5.92 -1.64 15.20
C GLY A 147 5.77 -1.44 16.71
N GLU A 148 5.84 -0.19 17.17
CA GLU A 148 5.82 0.18 18.60
C GLU A 148 4.60 -0.34 19.37
N ARG A 149 3.48 -0.62 18.69
CA ARG A 149 2.24 -1.12 19.30
C ARG A 149 2.23 -2.64 19.54
N GLY A 150 3.37 -3.31 19.38
CA GLY A 150 3.50 -4.77 19.53
C GLY A 150 2.99 -5.54 18.31
N VAL A 151 3.00 -4.89 17.15
CA VAL A 151 2.70 -5.53 15.87
C VAL A 151 3.99 -6.12 15.34
N THR A 152 4.00 -7.42 15.08
CA THR A 152 5.13 -8.10 14.45
C THR A 152 4.65 -8.81 13.21
N VAL A 153 5.39 -8.65 12.13
CA VAL A 153 5.07 -9.16 10.81
C VAL A 153 6.31 -9.82 10.23
N SER A 154 6.12 -10.93 9.52
CA SER A 154 7.21 -11.66 8.88
C SER A 154 6.83 -12.04 7.46
N ALA A 155 7.78 -11.87 6.56
CA ALA A 155 7.77 -12.32 5.18
C ALA A 155 9.00 -13.22 4.99
N PRO A 156 8.89 -14.51 5.37
CA PRO A 156 9.96 -15.46 5.16
C PRO A 156 10.05 -15.89 3.69
N ASP A 157 11.18 -16.49 3.34
CA ASP A 157 11.40 -17.24 2.10
C ASP A 157 11.18 -16.41 0.82
N ARG A 158 11.57 -15.12 0.86
CA ARG A 158 11.61 -14.29 -0.35
C ARG A 158 12.84 -14.64 -1.16
N SER A 159 12.72 -14.49 -2.47
CA SER A 159 13.82 -14.76 -3.37
C SER A 159 13.81 -13.85 -4.58
N THR A 160 14.99 -13.62 -5.14
CA THR A 160 15.22 -12.89 -6.39
C THR A 160 16.19 -13.69 -7.27
N ALA A 161 16.07 -13.56 -8.59
CA ALA A 161 16.97 -14.25 -9.50
C ALA A 161 18.35 -13.58 -9.53
N ILE A 162 19.42 -14.37 -9.65
CA ILE A 162 20.76 -13.84 -9.88
C ILE A 162 21.04 -13.89 -11.38
N THR A 163 21.47 -12.76 -11.94
CA THR A 163 21.81 -12.59 -13.35
C THR A 163 23.28 -12.24 -13.52
N THR A 164 23.85 -12.55 -14.69
CA THR A 164 25.27 -12.27 -15.02
C THR A 164 25.41 -11.19 -16.09
#